data_AF-A0A9E4X3S1-F1
#
_entry.id   AF-A0A9E4X3S1-F1
#
_cell.length_a   1.000
_cell.length_b   1.000
_cell.length_c   1.000
_cell.angle_alpha   90.00
_cell.angle_beta   90.00
_cell.angle_gamma   90.00
#
_symmetry.space_group_name_H-M   'P 1'
#
loop_
_entity.id
_entity.type
_entity.pdbx_description
1 polymer ?
#
loop_
_entity_poly.entity_id
_entity_poly.type
_entity_poly.pdbx_seq_one_letter_code
_entity_poly.pdbx_strand_id
1 'polypeptide(L)' 'FRTARKRRYRHIEPLNEVEARLPSPRFFRIHRSYIVNFNRARELRARGERDSEIKLDPPVNKVLPVSRTAYTELRKLLGI' A
#
# COMPACT_ATOMS: atom_id res chain seq x y z
N PHE A 1 -0.19 -8.10 -23.26
CA PHE A 1 -1.34 -7.66 -22.43
C PHE A 1 -1.35 -6.14 -22.35
N ARG A 2 -2.34 -5.46 -22.95
CA ARG A 2 -2.46 -4.00 -22.97
C ARG A 2 -2.89 -3.51 -21.58
N THR A 3 -1.99 -2.89 -20.84
CA THR A 3 -2.32 -2.35 -19.52
C THR A 3 -3.11 -1.05 -19.67
N ALA A 4 -4.43 -1.08 -19.42
CA ALA A 4 -5.28 0.09 -19.54
C ALA A 4 -4.79 1.24 -18.64
N ARG A 5 -4.61 2.44 -19.20
CA ARG A 5 -4.16 3.63 -18.47
C ARG A 5 -5.11 3.94 -17.32
N LYS A 6 -4.66 3.76 -16.08
CA LYS A 6 -5.44 4.11 -14.88
C LYS A 6 -5.49 5.63 -14.71
N ARG A 7 -6.69 6.20 -14.65
CA ARG A 7 -6.91 7.63 -14.38
C ARG A 7 -6.55 7.92 -12.91
N ARG A 8 -5.86 9.04 -12.68
CA ARG A 8 -5.60 9.56 -11.33
C ARG A 8 -6.77 10.45 -10.94
N TYR A 9 -7.33 10.20 -9.77
CA TYR A 9 -8.39 11.03 -9.19
C TYR A 9 -7.82 11.80 -8.00
N ARG A 10 -8.25 13.06 -7.84
CA ARG A 10 -7.95 13.86 -6.65
C ARG A 10 -9.16 13.77 -5.73
N HIS A 11 -8.91 13.42 -4.47
CA HIS A 11 -9.90 13.42 -3.41
C HIS A 11 -9.37 14.33 -2.29
N ILE A 12 -10.22 15.16 -1.70
CA ILE A 12 -9.84 16.10 -0.62
C ILE A 12 -10.59 15.69 0.63
N GLU A 13 -9.91 14.94 1.49
CA GLU A 13 -10.43 14.41 2.75
C GLU A 13 -9.27 13.87 3.57
N PRO A 14 -9.34 13.87 4.91
CA PRO A 14 -8.27 13.31 5.72
C PRO A 14 -8.21 11.77 5.58
N LEU A 15 -7.00 11.23 5.64
CA LEU A 15 -6.74 9.83 5.27
C LEU A 15 -7.40 8.82 6.23
N ASN A 16 -7.60 9.20 7.49
CA ASN A 16 -8.32 8.42 8.50
C ASN A 16 -9.81 8.22 8.15
N GLU A 17 -10.48 9.23 7.59
CA GLU A 17 -11.89 9.13 7.18
C GLU A 17 -12.05 8.25 5.94
N VAL A 18 -11.09 8.32 5.02
CA VAL A 18 -11.01 7.38 3.89
C VAL A 18 -10.79 5.96 4.41
N GLU A 19 -9.83 5.76 5.31
CA GLU A 19 -9.50 4.45 5.91
C GLU A 19 -10.72 3.80 6.58
N ALA A 20 -11.48 4.55 7.36
CA ALA A 20 -12.65 4.04 8.10
C ALA A 20 -13.75 3.46 7.20
N ARG A 21 -13.84 3.89 5.94
CA ARG A 21 -14.85 3.43 4.97
C ARG A 21 -14.31 2.36 4.00
N LEU A 22 -13.00 2.09 4.02
CA LEU A 22 -12.41 1.10 3.12
C LEU A 22 -12.52 -0.31 3.71
N PRO A 23 -12.80 -1.33 2.87
CA PRO A 23 -12.92 -2.70 3.34
C PRO A 23 -11.55 -3.26 3.76
N SER A 24 -11.43 -3.61 5.04
CA SER A 24 -10.33 -4.40 5.59
C SER A 24 -10.56 -5.90 5.31
N PRO A 25 -9.51 -6.72 5.03
CA PRO A 25 -8.08 -6.38 4.99
C PRO A 25 -7.58 -5.96 3.59
N ARG A 26 -8.49 -5.71 2.63
CA ARG A 26 -8.12 -5.44 1.23
C ARG A 26 -7.35 -4.13 1.09
N PHE A 27 -7.72 -3.11 1.85
CA PHE A 27 -6.99 -1.85 1.92
C PHE A 27 -6.23 -1.79 3.24
N PHE A 28 -4.96 -1.41 3.15
CA PHE A 28 -4.08 -1.35 4.30
C PHE A 28 -3.28 -0.06 4.31
N ARG A 29 -3.16 0.55 5.49
CA ARG A 29 -2.39 1.78 5.67
C ARG A 29 -0.92 1.43 5.91
N ILE A 30 -0.13 1.59 4.86
CA ILE A 30 1.31 1.26 4.90
C ILE A 30 2.16 2.37 5.50
N HIS A 31 1.67 3.62 5.46
CA HIS A 31 2.40 4.79 5.92
C HIS A 31 1.39 5.87 6.34
N ARG A 32 1.80 6.84 7.15
CA ARG A 32 0.93 7.96 7.58
C ARG A 32 0.27 8.70 6.41
N SER A 33 0.87 8.65 5.23
CA SER A 33 0.40 9.32 4.00
C SER A 33 -0.10 8.37 2.90
N TYR A 34 -0.12 7.05 3.12
CA TYR A 34 -0.46 6.09 2.07
C TYR A 34 -1.35 4.95 2.57
N ILE A 35 -2.45 4.73 1.86
CA ILE A 35 -3.27 3.52 1.91
C ILE A 35 -3.15 2.82 0.55
N VAL A 36 -2.93 1.52 0.56
CA VAL A 36 -2.79 0.71 -0.65
C VAL A 36 -3.78 -0.44 -0.65
N ASN A 37 -4.17 -0.87 -1.86
CA ASN A 37 -4.89 -2.12 -2.05
C ASN A 37 -3.87 -3.26 -2.10
N PHE A 38 -3.91 -4.16 -1.12
CA PHE A 38 -2.95 -5.25 -1.00
C PHE A 38 -3.06 -6.26 -2.15
N ASN A 39 -4.26 -6.45 -2.71
CA ASN A 39 -4.48 -7.33 -3.87
C ASN A 39 -3.84 -6.79 -5.17
N ARG A 40 -3.25 -5.59 -5.13
CA ARG A 40 -2.51 -4.96 -6.23
C ARG A 40 -1.05 -4.69 -5.85
N ALA A 41 -0.61 -5.21 -4.71
CA ALA A 41 0.78 -5.17 -4.31
C ALA A 41 1.48 -6.40 -4.88
N ARG A 42 2.57 -6.14 -5.61
CA ARG A 42 3.38 -7.18 -6.24
C ARG A 42 4.44 -7.72 -5.29
N GLU A 43 5.04 -6.85 -4.48
CA GLU A 43 6.19 -7.23 -3.67
C GLU A 43 6.37 -6.27 -2.49
N LEU A 44 6.69 -6.83 -1.33
CA LEU A 44 7.11 -6.10 -0.13
C LEU A 44 8.62 -6.34 0.08
N ARG A 45 9.40 -5.27 0.10
CA ARG A 45 10.87 -5.32 0.21
C ARG A 45 11.34 -4.56 1.45
N ALA A 46 12.33 -5.10 2.15
CA ALA A 46 13.08 -4.34 3.14
C ALA A 46 14.29 -3.67 2.45
N ARG A 47 14.46 -2.36 2.65
CA ARG A 47 15.59 -1.58 2.16
C ARG A 47 16.48 -1.24 3.36
N GLY A 48 17.30 -2.20 3.79
CA GLY A 48 18.12 -2.07 5.00
C GLY A 48 17.34 -2.34 6.30
N GLU A 49 17.91 -1.96 7.44
CA GLU A 49 17.35 -2.30 8.76
C GLU A 49 16.03 -1.60 9.10
N ARG A 50 15.79 -0.40 8.54
CA ARG A 50 14.71 0.48 9.00
C ARG A 50 13.74 0.95 7.92
N ASP A 51 14.12 0.83 6.65
CA ASP A 51 13.26 1.25 5.54
C ASP A 51 12.65 0.02 4.88
N SER A 52 11.39 0.14 4.48
CA SER A 52 10.66 -0.90 3.78
C SER A 52 9.81 -0.27 2.70
N GLU A 53 9.59 -0.99 1.61
CA GLU A 53 8.93 -0.47 0.43
C GLU A 53 7.99 -1.53 -0.15
N ILE A 54 6.86 -1.08 -0.69
CA ILE A 54 5.92 -1.95 -1.40
C ILE A 54 5.85 -1.52 -2.87
N LYS A 55 5.94 -2.49 -3.77
CA LYS A 55 5.84 -2.29 -5.22
C LYS A 55 4.44 -2.69 -5.67
N LEU A 56 3.76 -1.80 -6.39
CA LEU A 56 2.44 -2.04 -6.95
C LEU A 56 2.51 -2.70 -8.33
N ASP A 57 1.46 -3.43 -8.69
CA ASP A 57 1.33 -4.07 -9.99
C ASP A 57 1.28 -3.06 -11.16
N PRO A 58 1.66 -3.49 -12.38
CA PRO A 58 1.33 -2.77 -13.61
C PRO A 58 -0.18 -2.52 -13.73
N PRO A 59 -0.64 -1.36 -14.24
CA PRO A 59 0.13 -0.30 -14.90
C PRO A 59 0.74 0.72 -13.96
N VAL A 60 0.42 0.65 -12.66
CA VAL A 60 0.82 1.70 -11.72
C VAL A 60 2.32 1.64 -11.47
N ASN A 61 2.88 0.43 -11.29
CA ASN A 61 4.31 0.14 -11.15
C ASN A 61 5.05 1.15 -10.23
N LYS A 62 4.38 1.57 -9.15
CA LYS A 62 4.88 2.57 -8.20
C LYS A 62 5.44 1.86 -6.98
N VAL A 63 6.55 2.37 -6.47
CA VAL A 63 7.15 1.96 -5.20
C VAL A 63 6.75 2.98 -4.14
N LEU A 64 6.25 2.50 -3.01
CA LEU A 64 5.79 3.34 -1.90
C LEU A 64 6.49 2.92 -0.60
N PRO A 65 6.90 3.89 0.25
CA PRO A 65 7.51 3.57 1.53
C PRO A 65 6.47 2.99 2.49
N VAL A 66 6.93 2.07 3.32
CA VAL A 66 6.17 1.40 4.38
C VAL A 66 6.79 1.78 5.71
N SER A 67 5.95 2.16 6.66
CA SER A 67 6.36 2.46 8.03
C SER A 67 6.74 1.19 8.78
N ARG A 68 7.62 1.31 9.78
CA ARG A 68 8.09 0.18 10.60
C ARG A 68 6.96 -0.58 11.28
N THR A 69 5.96 0.14 11.82
CA THR A 69 4.80 -0.46 12.47
C THR A 69 3.93 -1.23 11.47
N ALA A 70 3.58 -0.60 10.35
CA ALA A 70 2.80 -1.23 9.29
C ALA A 70 3.51 -2.45 8.70
N TYR A 71 4.84 -2.42 8.58
CA TYR A 71 5.63 -3.57 8.11
C TYR A 71 5.50 -4.77 9.04
N THR A 72 5.62 -4.55 10.36
CA THR A 72 5.45 -5.60 11.37
C THR A 72 4.03 -6.16 11.37
N GLU A 73 3.01 -5.32 11.20
CA GLU A 73 1.61 -5.76 11.09
C GLU A 73 1.37 -6.57 9.81
N LEU A 74 1.93 -6.14 8.68
CA LEU A 74 1.84 -6.86 7.41
C LEU A 74 2.51 -8.23 7.49
N ARG A 75 3.69 -8.33 8.12
CA ARG A 75 4.36 -9.62 8.36
C ARG A 75 3.49 -10.58 9.16
N LYS A 76 2.90 -10.10 10.26
CA LYS A 76 1.95 -10.87 11.07
C LYS A 76 0.73 -11.34 10.26
N LEU A 77 0.15 -10.47 9.42
CA LEU A 77 -0.98 -10.81 8.56
C LEU A 77 -0.62 -11.85 7.48
N LEU A 78 0.62 -11.84 7.01
CA LEU A 78 1.14 -12.77 6.01
C LEU A 78 1.65 -14.09 6.62
N GLY A 79 1.73 -14.19 7.96
CA GLY A 79 2.22 -15.38 8.65
C GLY A 79 3.72 -15.63 8.47
N ILE A 80 4.50 -14.57 8.20
CA ILE A 80 5.97 -14.62 7.99
C ILE A 80 6.73 -13.72 8.96
#